data_AF-F7S884-F1
#
_entry.id   AF-F7S884-F1
#
_cell.length_a   1.000
_cell.length_b   1.000
_cell.length_c   1.000
_cell.angle_alpha   90.00
_cell.angle_beta   90.00
_cell.angle_gamma   90.00
#
_symmetry.space_group_name_H-M   'P 1'
#
loop_
_entity.id
_entity.type
_entity.pdbx_description
1 polymer ?
#
loop_
_entity_poly.entity_id
_entity_poly.type
_entity_poly.pdbx_seq_one_letter_code
_entity_poly.pdbx_strand_id
1 'polypeptide(L)' 'LSYGALAARIGRPRAVRAVGLANGANPVAIVVPCHRVTGADGSLTGYAGGLERKRWLLAHEAAMQPRGWANAGTPG' A
#
# COMPACT_ATOMS: atom_id res chain seq x y z
N LEU A 1 0.87 -2.45 4.17
CA LEU A 1 2.29 -2.08 4.40
C LEU A 1 2.33 -0.63 4.85
N SER A 2 2.91 -0.30 6.01
CA SER A 2 3.00 1.10 6.46
C SER A 2 4.27 1.79 5.93
N TYR A 3 4.29 3.12 5.92
CA TYR A 3 5.52 3.88 5.60
C TYR A 3 6.70 3.52 6.51
N GLY A 4 6.43 3.31 7.81
CA GLY A 4 7.44 2.87 8.78
C GLY A 4 7.99 1.47 8.48
N ALA A 5 7.09 0.54 8.15
CA ALA A 5 7.48 -0.81 7.76
C ALA A 5 8.29 -0.83 6.46
N LEU A 6 7.92 0.00 5.48
CA LEU A 6 8.69 0.15 4.25
C LEU A 6 10.08 0.76 4.51
N ALA A 7 10.17 1.78 5.37
CA ALA A 7 11.43 2.40 5.78
C ALA A 7 12.35 1.39 6.49
N ALA A 8 11.80 0.56 7.37
CA ALA A 8 12.54 -0.53 8.01
C ALA A 8 13.03 -1.57 6.99
N ARG A 9 12.17 -1.97 6.04
CA ARG A 9 12.51 -2.95 5.00
C ARG A 9 13.64 -2.51 4.07
N ILE A 10 13.84 -1.21 3.88
CA ILE A 10 14.97 -0.65 3.10
C ILE A 10 16.19 -0.33 3.97
N GLY A 11 16.24 -0.79 5.23
CA GLY A 11 17.36 -0.55 6.15
C GLY A 11 17.47 0.88 6.67
N ARG A 12 16.42 1.71 6.52
CA ARG A 12 16.40 3.12 6.95
C ARG A 12 15.19 3.42 7.85
N PRO A 13 15.08 2.81 9.03
CA PRO A 13 13.89 2.92 9.89
C PRO A 13 13.53 4.35 10.29
N ARG A 14 14.51 5.27 10.35
CA ARG A 14 14.29 6.70 10.64
C ARG A 14 13.81 7.53 9.45
N ALA A 15 13.77 6.98 8.23
CA ALA A 15 13.48 7.71 7.00
C ALA A 15 11.99 7.72 6.61
N VAL A 16 11.08 7.54 7.58
CA VAL A 16 9.62 7.39 7.33
C VAL A 16 9.05 8.53 6.49
N ARG A 17 9.37 9.79 6.83
CA ARG A 17 8.88 10.96 6.09
C ARG A 17 9.41 11.00 4.65
N ALA A 18 10.69 10.69 4.45
CA ALA A 18 11.31 10.65 3.13
C ALA A 18 10.69 9.55 2.26
N VAL A 19 10.43 8.38 2.84
CA VAL A 19 9.71 7.28 2.17
C VAL A 19 8.29 7.71 1.78
N GLY A 20 7.58 8.41 2.66
CA GLY A 20 6.24 8.93 2.35
C GLY A 20 6.23 9.91 1.17
N LEU A 21 7.18 10.85 1.14
CA LEU A 21 7.34 11.79 0.03
C LEU A 21 7.69 11.07 -1.28
N ALA A 22 8.68 10.16 -1.25
CA ALA A 22 9.07 9.39 -2.42
C ALA A 22 7.92 8.51 -2.95
N ASN A 23 7.17 7.87 -2.06
CA ASN A 23 5.99 7.09 -2.43
C ASN A 23 4.90 7.96 -3.09
N GLY A 24 4.67 9.15 -2.54
CA GLY A 24 3.69 10.10 -3.09
C GLY A 24 4.09 10.68 -4.45
N ALA A 25 5.39 10.80 -4.73
CA ALA A 25 5.95 11.36 -5.96
C ALA A 25 6.17 10.33 -7.08
N ASN A 26 5.71 9.09 -6.92
CA ASN A 26 5.87 8.04 -7.93
C ASN A 26 5.20 8.44 -9.27
N PRO A 27 5.96 8.57 -10.38
CA PRO A 27 5.41 8.95 -11.68
C PRO A 27 4.71 7.80 -12.41
N VAL A 28 4.91 6.55 -11.98
CA VAL A 28 4.32 5.36 -12.60
C VAL A 28 3.33 4.71 -11.63
N ALA A 29 2.24 5.43 -11.35
CA ALA A 29 1.18 4.96 -10.46
C ALA A 29 0.55 3.65 -10.97
N ILE A 30 -0.09 2.89 -10.07
CA ILE A 30 -0.72 1.58 -10.31
C ILE A 30 0.30 0.46 -10.58
N VAL A 31 1.19 0.61 -11.58
CA VAL A 31 2.24 -0.38 -11.90
C VAL A 31 3.23 -0.51 -10.75
N VAL A 32 3.76 0.64 -10.27
CA VAL A 32 4.40 0.71 -8.96
C VAL A 32 3.29 1.02 -7.94
N PRO A 33 2.93 0.09 -7.04
CA PRO A 33 1.69 0.14 -6.27
C PRO A 33 1.80 1.07 -5.04
N CYS A 34 2.12 2.34 -5.26
CA CYS A 34 2.28 3.35 -4.21
C CYS A 34 0.97 3.62 -3.43
N HIS A 35 -0.19 3.26 -3.99
CA HIS A 35 -1.48 3.30 -3.30
C HIS A 35 -1.61 2.26 -2.18
N ARG A 36 -0.78 1.21 -2.16
CA ARG A 36 -0.80 0.15 -1.12
C ARG A 36 -0.05 0.49 0.17
N VAL A 37 0.63 1.63 0.21
CA VAL A 37 1.36 2.10 1.41
C VAL A 37 0.52 3.10 2.20
N THR A 38 0.40 2.89 3.51
CA THR A 38 -0.48 3.68 4.40
C THR A 38 0.28 4.21 5.63
N GLY A 39 -0.39 5.05 6.42
CA GLY A 39 0.01 5.27 7.82
C GLY A 39 -0.06 3.97 8.63
N ALA A 40 0.61 3.96 9.80
CA ALA A 40 0.63 2.81 10.69
C ALA A 40 -0.75 2.48 11.27
N ASP A 41 -1.60 3.50 11.40
CA ASP A 41 -3.01 3.45 11.79
C ASP A 41 -3.97 3.16 10.64
N GLY A 42 -3.46 2.91 9.43
CA GLY A 42 -4.26 2.73 8.22
C GLY A 42 -4.68 4.03 7.54
N SER A 43 -4.25 5.20 8.03
CA SER A 43 -4.56 6.48 7.40
C SER A 43 -4.06 6.55 5.94
N LEU A 44 -4.91 7.09 5.08
CA LEU A 44 -4.57 7.32 3.67
C LEU A 44 -3.97 8.72 3.52
N THR A 45 -2.71 8.77 3.15
CA THR A 45 -1.97 10.01 2.88
C THR A 45 -1.13 9.86 1.61
N GLY A 46 -0.65 10.98 1.08
CA GLY A 46 0.44 11.01 0.09
C GLY A 46 0.19 10.16 -1.15
N TYR A 47 -0.62 10.66 -2.08
CA TYR A 47 -0.84 10.03 -3.39
C TYR A 47 -1.04 11.07 -4.47
N ALA A 48 -0.18 11.07 -5.50
CA ALA A 48 -0.23 12.04 -6.60
C ALA A 48 -1.60 12.09 -7.29
N GLY A 49 -2.28 10.94 -7.39
CA GLY A 49 -3.61 10.84 -8.00
C GLY A 49 -4.79 11.24 -7.10
N GLY A 50 -4.54 11.78 -5.90
CA GLY A 50 -5.60 12.15 -4.94
C GLY A 50 -6.12 10.98 -4.09
N LEU A 51 -6.52 11.28 -2.85
CA LEU A 51 -6.89 10.26 -1.86
C LEU A 51 -8.13 9.44 -2.25
N GLU A 52 -9.06 10.03 -3.01
CA GLU A 52 -10.23 9.33 -3.53
C GLU A 52 -9.82 8.16 -4.42
N ARG A 53 -8.92 8.40 -5.38
CA ARG A 53 -8.42 7.36 -6.28
C ARG A 53 -7.64 6.29 -5.55
N LYS A 54 -6.84 6.66 -4.54
CA LYS A 54 -6.14 5.70 -3.66
C LYS A 54 -7.13 4.79 -2.94
N ARG A 55 -8.21 5.36 -2.38
CA ARG A 55 -9.27 4.60 -1.70
C ARG A 55 -10.00 3.67 -2.67
N TRP A 56 -10.35 4.16 -3.85
CA TRP A 56 -11.01 3.35 -4.88
C TRP A 56 -10.14 2.17 -5.31
N LEU A 57 -8.85 2.38 -5.58
CA LEU A 57 -7.91 1.32 -5.97
C LEU A 57 -7.82 0.22 -4.91
N LEU A 58 -7.71 0.60 -3.63
CA LEU A 58 -7.68 -0.36 -2.53
C LEU A 58 -8.98 -1.17 -2.43
N ALA A 59 -10.14 -0.53 -2.59
CA ALA A 59 -11.43 -1.22 -2.58
C ALA A 59 -11.60 -2.14 -3.80
N HIS A 60 -11.17 -1.69 -4.98
CA HIS A 60 -11.18 -2.47 -6.21
C HIS A 60 -10.31 -3.73 -6.09
N GLU A 61 -9.08 -3.59 -5.57
CA GLU A 61 -8.19 -4.72 -5.30
C GLU A 61 -8.79 -5.71 -4.30
N ALA A 62 -9.44 -5.21 -3.24
CA ALA A 62 -10.11 -6.07 -2.25
C ALA A 62 -11.27 -6.87 -2.86
N ALA A 63 -12.05 -6.26 -3.76
CA ALA A 63 -13.14 -6.93 -4.47
C ALA A 63 -12.65 -8.00 -5.46
N MET A 64 -11.44 -7.84 -6.01
CA MET A 64 -10.84 -8.79 -6.95
C MET A 64 -10.13 -9.97 -6.27
N GLN A 65 -9.91 -9.95 -4.95
CA GLN A 65 -9.36 -11.11 -4.27
C GLN A 65 -10.40 -12.24 -4.27
N PRO A 66 -10.09 -13.42 -4.86
CA PRO A 66 -11.05 -14.51 -4.90
C PRO A 66 -11.41 -14.91 -3.48
N ARG A 67 -12.70 -14.81 -3.15
CA ARG A 67 -13.27 -15.15 -1.83
C ARG A 67 -13.05 -16.62 -1.41
N GLY A 68 -12.41 -17.45 -2.24
CA GLY A 68 -12.36 -18.90 -2.11
C GLY A 68 -10.98 -19.53 -1.90
N TRP A 69 -9.86 -18.79 -1.96
CA TRP A 69 -8.55 -19.44 -1.80
C TRP A 69 -8.07 -19.53 -0.35
N ALA A 70 -8.62 -18.72 0.56
CA ALA A 70 -8.27 -18.74 1.99
C ALA A 70 -8.91 -19.93 2.76
N ASN A 71 -9.86 -20.65 2.15
CA ASN A 71 -10.57 -21.79 2.76
C ASN A 71 -10.45 -23.10 1.96
N ALA A 72 -9.63 -23.14 0.90
CA ALA A 72 -9.34 -24.39 0.18
C ALA A 72 -8.23 -25.13 0.93
N GLY A 73 -8.61 -26.17 1.66
CA GLY A 73 -7.81 -26.81 2.69
C GLY A 73 -6.46 -27.39 2.25
N THR A 74 -5.56 -27.48 3.23
CA THR A 74 -4.56 -28.55 3.30
C THR A 74 -5.29 -29.89 3.45
N PRO A 75 -5.16 -30.84 2.50
CA PRO A 75 -5.43 -32.23 2.81
C PRO A 75 -4.27 -32.73 3.68
N GLY A 76 -4.60 -33.10 4.92
CA GLY A 76 -3.81 -34.06 5.69
C GLY A 76 -4.16 -35.48 5.29
#